data_AF-A0AAU7C7Z9-F1
#
_entry.id   AF-A0AAU7C7Z9-F1
#
_cell.length_a   1.000
_cell.length_b   1.000
_cell.length_c   1.000
_cell.angle_alpha   90.00
_cell.angle_beta   90.00
_cell.angle_gamma   90.00
#
_symmetry.space_group_name_H-M   'P 1'
#
loop_
_entity.id
_entity.type
_entity.pdbx_description
1 polymer ?
#
loop_
_entity_poly.entity_id
_entity_poly.type
_entity_poly.pdbx_seq_one_letter_code
_entity_poly.pdbx_strand_id
1 'polypeptide(L)'
;MGAFNTVRSEQRCASCGQLSAFQIQYKYGELWQYEYQIGDSIAWSTKYKRSDVGKSGRPQVVVEGIAEHCPLCRAEGGEFEVWFANDQIIEVRPLTDPEKFIDNNFIVPNSH
;
A
#
# COMPACT_ATOMS: atom_id res chain seq x y z
N MET A 1 -3.05 -18.09 2.71
CA MET A 1 -2.53 -16.72 3.00
C MET A 1 -1.45 -16.41 1.97
N GLY A 2 -1.64 -15.38 1.15
CA GLY A 2 -0.64 -14.95 0.17
C GLY A 2 0.32 -13.93 0.77
N ALA A 3 1.55 -13.83 0.25
CA ALA A 3 2.51 -12.81 0.66
C ALA A 3 1.97 -11.39 0.35
N PHE A 4 2.49 -10.41 1.07
CA PHE A 4 2.20 -8.98 0.92
C PHE A 4 3.46 -8.19 1.27
N ASN A 5 3.48 -6.90 0.98
CA ASN A 5 4.51 -5.97 1.47
C ASN A 5 3.86 -4.97 2.42
N THR A 6 4.67 -4.25 3.19
CA THR A 6 4.17 -3.21 4.10
C THR A 6 4.81 -1.87 3.79
N VAL A 7 4.06 -0.80 4.02
CA VAL A 7 4.60 0.57 4.09
C VAL A 7 4.28 1.15 5.46
N ARG A 8 5.27 1.79 6.09
CA ARG A 8 5.07 2.57 7.31
C ARG A 8 4.67 4.00 6.96
N SER A 9 3.59 4.47 7.55
CA SER A 9 3.10 5.85 7.38
C SER A 9 2.49 6.39 8.67
N GLU A 10 2.74 7.67 8.96
CA GLU A 10 2.10 8.36 10.09
C GLU A 10 0.65 8.70 9.75
N GLN A 11 -0.29 8.08 10.45
CA GLN A 11 -1.71 8.26 10.22
C GLN A 11 -2.42 8.56 11.54
N ARG A 12 -3.50 9.33 11.47
CA ARG A 12 -4.34 9.61 12.63
C ARG A 12 -5.33 8.46 12.82
N CYS A 13 -5.30 7.81 13.97
CA CYS A 13 -6.25 6.75 14.29
C CYS A 13 -7.68 7.32 14.40
N ALA A 14 -8.63 6.72 13.68
CA ALA A 14 -10.04 7.13 13.73
C ALA A 14 -10.68 6.89 15.11
N SER A 15 -10.18 5.94 15.90
CA SER A 15 -10.76 5.59 17.20
C SER A 15 -10.23 6.42 18.36
N CYS A 16 -8.90 6.63 18.47
CA CYS A 16 -8.31 7.38 19.58
C CYS A 16 -7.81 8.78 19.21
N GLY A 17 -7.84 9.13 17.92
CA GLY A 17 -7.42 10.44 17.42
C GLY A 17 -5.92 10.71 17.49
N GLN A 18 -5.09 9.79 17.99
CA GLN A 18 -3.65 9.96 18.09
C GLN A 18 -2.97 9.75 16.73
N LEU A 19 -1.88 10.48 16.49
CA LEU A 19 -0.99 10.24 15.36
C LEU A 19 -0.08 9.06 15.71
N SER A 20 0.04 8.09 14.80
CA SER A 20 0.87 6.91 15.02
C SER A 20 1.39 6.36 13.69
N ALA A 21 2.54 5.69 13.73
CA ALA A 21 3.07 4.97 12.58
C ALA A 21 2.30 3.66 12.38
N PHE A 22 1.43 3.61 11.37
CA PHE A 22 0.73 2.39 10.99
C PHE A 22 1.58 1.57 10.01
N GLN A 23 1.53 0.25 10.16
CA GLN A 23 2.01 -0.69 9.14
C GLN A 23 0.84 -1.03 8.22
N ILE A 24 0.97 -0.65 6.96
CA ILE A 24 -0.09 -0.76 5.96
C ILE A 24 0.32 -1.84 4.97
N GLN A 25 -0.41 -2.94 4.97
CA GLN A 25 -0.18 -4.08 4.09
C GLN A 25 -0.79 -3.81 2.72
N TYR A 26 -0.03 -4.04 1.65
CA TYR A 26 -0.49 -3.85 0.27
C TYR A 26 0.06 -4.95 -0.65
N LYS A 27 -0.53 -5.08 -1.84
CA LYS A 27 -0.13 -6.07 -2.86
C LYS A 27 0.19 -5.43 -4.20
N TYR A 28 1.45 -5.07 -4.39
CA TYR A 28 1.99 -4.56 -5.64
C TYR A 28 3.52 -4.68 -5.65
N GLY A 29 4.12 -4.95 -6.81
CA GLY A 29 5.55 -5.30 -6.92
C GLY A 29 5.83 -6.76 -6.58
N GLU A 30 7.08 -7.09 -6.26
CA GLU A 30 7.46 -8.43 -5.78
C GLU A 30 6.95 -8.65 -4.35
N LEU A 31 6.07 -9.64 -4.17
CA LEU A 31 5.48 -9.95 -2.87
C LEU A 31 6.42 -10.85 -2.04
N TRP A 32 7.19 -10.24 -1.15
CA TRP A 32 8.20 -10.94 -0.34
C TRP A 32 8.30 -10.47 1.11
N GLN A 33 7.25 -9.86 1.65
CA GLN A 33 7.24 -9.29 3.01
C GLN A 33 8.29 -8.18 3.19
N TYR A 34 8.51 -7.39 2.14
CA TYR A 34 9.34 -6.21 2.25
C TYR A 34 8.64 -5.16 3.13
N GLU A 35 9.44 -4.42 3.90
CA GLU A 35 9.00 -3.27 4.70
C GLU A 35 9.55 -2.00 4.07
N TYR A 36 8.66 -1.10 3.66
CA TYR A 36 9.01 0.16 3.01
C TYR A 36 8.58 1.37 3.84
N GLN A 37 9.10 2.53 3.44
CA GLN A 37 8.67 3.85 3.88
C GLN A 37 8.25 4.70 2.67
N ILE A 38 7.54 5.80 2.92
CA ILE A 38 7.28 6.78 1.88
C ILE A 38 8.62 7.32 1.36
N GLY A 39 8.78 7.33 0.02
CA GLY A 39 10.01 7.67 -0.67
C GLY A 39 10.81 6.46 -1.17
N ASP A 40 10.50 5.25 -0.71
CA ASP A 40 11.21 4.04 -1.18
C ASP A 40 10.72 3.59 -2.56
N SER A 41 11.63 3.04 -3.36
CA SER A 41 11.30 2.31 -4.59
C SER A 41 11.02 0.85 -4.27
N ILE A 42 9.93 0.31 -4.84
CA ILE A 42 9.57 -1.11 -4.65
C ILE A 42 10.42 -2.03 -5.52
N ALA A 43 10.58 -3.26 -5.05
CA ALA A 43 11.30 -4.30 -5.76
C ALA A 43 10.40 -5.00 -6.78
N TRP A 44 11.04 -5.49 -7.85
CA TRP A 44 10.45 -6.37 -8.84
C TRP A 44 11.34 -7.59 -9.00
N SER A 45 10.76 -8.79 -9.05
CA SER A 45 11.55 -10.01 -9.05
C SER A 45 12.31 -10.16 -10.36
N THR A 46 13.61 -10.40 -10.30
CA THR A 46 14.40 -10.80 -11.50
C THR A 46 14.36 -12.30 -11.75
N LYS A 47 13.97 -13.10 -10.74
CA LYS A 47 14.08 -14.56 -10.75
C LYS A 47 12.72 -15.26 -10.70
N TYR A 48 11.80 -14.77 -9.90
CA TYR A 48 10.52 -15.44 -9.63
C TYR A 48 9.35 -14.59 -10.10
N LYS A 49 9.19 -14.35 -11.40
CA LYS A 49 8.13 -13.47 -11.95
C LYS A 49 6.70 -13.73 -11.46
N ARG A 50 6.39 -14.94 -11.00
CA ARG A 50 5.09 -15.27 -10.38
C ARG A 50 4.82 -14.62 -9.02
N SER A 51 5.85 -14.06 -8.36
CA SER A 51 5.69 -13.28 -7.13
C SER A 51 5.42 -11.81 -7.40
N ASP A 52 5.51 -11.35 -8.65
CA ASP A 52 5.20 -9.98 -9.02
C ASP A 52 3.69 -9.80 -9.18
N VAL A 53 3.13 -8.75 -8.55
CA VAL A 53 1.78 -8.27 -8.79
C VAL A 53 1.83 -6.90 -9.47
N GLY A 54 1.18 -6.79 -10.62
CA GLY A 54 1.18 -5.57 -11.42
C GLY A 54 2.27 -5.56 -12.50
N LYS A 55 2.74 -4.36 -12.87
CA LYS A 55 3.78 -4.15 -13.89
C LYS A 55 4.68 -2.99 -13.48
N SER A 56 5.99 -3.18 -13.57
CA SER A 56 6.98 -2.13 -13.29
C SER A 56 6.91 -0.95 -14.27
N GLY A 57 7.43 0.19 -13.84
CA GLY A 57 7.62 1.38 -14.68
C GLY A 57 6.32 2.10 -15.05
N ARG A 58 5.23 1.88 -14.28
CA ARG A 58 4.00 2.64 -14.47
C ARG A 58 4.20 4.07 -13.95
N PRO A 59 3.80 5.11 -14.71
CA PRO A 59 3.95 6.50 -14.27
C PRO A 59 3.24 6.77 -12.95
N GLN A 60 2.06 6.16 -12.78
CA GLN A 60 1.26 6.28 -11.57
C GLN A 60 0.45 5.00 -11.34
N VAL A 61 0.38 4.57 -10.08
CA VAL A 61 -0.45 3.44 -9.61
C VAL A 61 -1.01 3.78 -8.25
N VAL A 62 -2.25 3.37 -7.99
CA VAL A 62 -2.86 3.44 -6.66
C VAL A 62 -3.22 2.02 -6.25
N VAL A 63 -2.85 1.65 -5.03
CA VAL A 63 -3.01 0.29 -4.51
C VAL A 63 -3.82 0.36 -3.23
N GLU A 64 -4.76 -0.55 -3.07
CA GLU A 64 -5.48 -0.75 -1.83
C GLU A 64 -4.53 -1.30 -0.76
N GLY A 65 -4.53 -0.65 0.40
CA GLY A 65 -3.78 -1.04 1.57
C GLY A 65 -4.70 -1.21 2.78
N ILE A 66 -4.37 -2.15 3.66
CA ILE A 66 -5.05 -2.35 4.94
C ILE A 66 -4.06 -2.18 6.08
N ALA A 67 -4.39 -1.34 7.05
CA ALA A 67 -3.56 -1.16 8.22
C ALA A 67 -3.80 -2.25 9.26
N GLU A 68 -2.75 -2.59 9.98
CA GLU A 68 -2.87 -3.37 11.20
C GLU A 68 -3.53 -2.55 12.33
N HIS A 69 -3.69 -3.17 13.50
CA HIS A 69 -4.24 -2.51 14.68
C HIS A 69 -3.44 -1.26 15.06
N CYS A 70 -4.13 -0.24 15.55
CA CYS A 70 -3.49 0.95 16.09
C CYS A 70 -2.51 0.55 17.22
N PRO A 71 -1.23 0.97 17.17
CA PRO A 71 -0.24 0.57 18.16
C PRO A 71 -0.52 1.14 19.56
N LEU A 72 -1.35 2.19 19.66
CA LEU A 72 -1.68 2.85 20.92
C LEU A 72 -2.97 2.32 21.57
N CYS A 73 -4.08 2.31 20.84
CA CYS A 73 -5.39 1.92 21.39
C CYS A 73 -5.84 0.50 20.99
N ARG A 74 -5.09 -0.18 20.11
CA ARG A 74 -5.41 -1.52 19.58
C ARG A 74 -6.74 -1.63 18.83
N ALA A 75 -7.38 -0.52 18.49
CA ALA A 75 -8.51 -0.55 17.56
C ALA A 75 -8.06 -1.09 16.20
N GLU A 76 -8.98 -1.68 15.45
CA GLU A 76 -8.72 -2.13 14.08
C GLU A 76 -8.21 -0.98 13.21
N GLY A 77 -7.27 -1.32 12.31
CA GLY A 77 -6.75 -0.37 11.33
C GLY A 77 -7.79 0.01 10.29
N GLY A 78 -7.54 1.10 9.59
CA GLY A 78 -8.35 1.51 8.44
C GLY A 78 -7.87 0.91 7.12
N GLU A 79 -8.63 1.18 6.08
CA GLU A 79 -8.24 0.98 4.68
C GLU A 79 -7.60 2.27 4.14
N PHE A 80 -6.63 2.11 3.26
CA PHE A 80 -5.78 3.17 2.75
C PHE A 80 -5.55 3.00 1.24
N GLU A 81 -5.23 4.10 0.58
CA GLU A 81 -4.65 4.15 -0.75
C GLU A 81 -3.14 4.34 -0.62
N VAL A 82 -2.36 3.44 -1.20
CA VAL A 82 -0.91 3.59 -1.35
C VAL A 82 -0.64 4.07 -2.77
N TRP A 83 -0.09 5.27 -2.90
CA TRP A 83 0.18 5.92 -4.17
C TRP A 83 1.62 5.71 -4.59
N PHE A 84 1.81 5.35 -5.86
CA PHE A 84 3.10 5.11 -6.47
C PHE A 84 3.30 6.04 -7.66
N ALA A 85 4.52 6.52 -7.84
CA ALA A 85 4.98 7.16 -9.07
C ALA A 85 6.30 6.54 -9.52
N ASN A 86 6.36 5.99 -10.73
CA ASN A 86 7.54 5.31 -11.27
C ASN A 86 8.14 4.28 -10.29
N ASP A 87 7.29 3.40 -9.76
CA ASP A 87 7.63 2.37 -8.75
C ASP A 87 8.10 2.91 -7.38
N GLN A 88 8.05 4.22 -7.14
CA GLN A 88 8.33 4.83 -5.84
C GLN A 88 7.04 5.07 -5.06
N ILE A 89 7.01 4.71 -3.78
CA ILE A 89 5.90 5.06 -2.88
C ILE A 89 5.98 6.56 -2.61
N ILE A 90 4.96 7.30 -3.03
CA ILE A 90 4.94 8.77 -2.87
C ILE A 90 4.02 9.23 -1.76
N GLU A 91 2.97 8.46 -1.45
CA GLU A 91 1.97 8.89 -0.48
C GLU A 91 1.12 7.73 0.02
N VAL A 92 0.57 7.88 1.23
CA VAL A 92 -0.47 7.00 1.76
C VAL A 92 -1.61 7.84 2.32
N ARG A 93 -2.84 7.54 1.90
CA ARG A 93 -4.05 8.31 2.26
C ARG A 93 -5.15 7.37 2.76
N PRO A 94 -6.04 7.81 3.67
CA PRO A 94 -7.24 7.04 3.98
C PRO A 94 -8.06 6.75 2.73
N LEU A 95 -8.56 5.52 2.59
CA LEU A 95 -9.40 5.14 1.47
C LEU A 95 -10.77 5.80 1.59
N THR A 96 -11.19 6.52 0.55
CA THR A 96 -12.50 7.20 0.53
C THR A 96 -13.52 6.53 -0.39
N ASP A 97 -13.08 5.66 -1.28
CA ASP A 97 -13.91 5.04 -2.32
C ASP A 97 -13.44 3.60 -2.60
N PRO A 98 -13.91 2.63 -1.80
CA PRO A 98 -13.52 1.23 -1.94
C PRO A 98 -13.99 0.57 -3.24
N GLU A 99 -15.02 1.11 -3.90
CA GLU A 99 -15.58 0.52 -5.12
C GLU A 99 -14.56 0.47 -6.27
N LYS A 100 -13.54 1.35 -6.23
CA LYS A 100 -12.44 1.39 -7.19
C LYS A 100 -11.56 0.13 -7.21
N PHE A 101 -11.59 -0.68 -6.16
CA PHE A 101 -10.70 -1.84 -5.99
C PHE A 101 -11.42 -3.20 -6.06
N ILE A 102 -12.72 -3.22 -6.38
CA ILE A 102 -13.53 -4.45 -6.44
C ILE A 102 -12.96 -5.49 -7.42
N ASP A 103 -12.54 -5.03 -8.61
CA ASP A 103 -12.03 -5.93 -9.64
C ASP A 103 -10.55 -6.31 -9.43
N ASN A 104 -9.77 -5.41 -8.81
CA ASN A 104 -8.34 -5.57 -8.55
C ASN A 104 -7.90 -4.67 -7.40
N ASN A 105 -6.96 -5.14 -6.59
CA ASN A 105 -6.36 -4.40 -5.48
C ASN A 105 -5.48 -3.21 -5.92
N PHE A 106 -5.40 -2.89 -7.20
CA PHE A 106 -4.70 -1.71 -7.71
C PHE A 106 -5.34 -1.18 -8.98
N ILE A 107 -5.21 0.12 -9.19
CA ILE A 107 -5.63 0.84 -10.39
C ILE A 107 -4.46 1.60 -11.00
N VAL A 108 -4.47 1.73 -12.32
CA VAL A 108 -3.54 2.58 -13.07
C VAL A 108 -4.37 3.77 -13.56
N PRO A 109 -4.29 4.95 -12.93
CA PRO A 109 -4.99 6.13 -13.41
C PRO A 109 -4.56 6.41 -14.86
N ASN A 110 -5.52 6.68 -15.75
CA ASN A 110 -5.18 7.11 -17.10
C ASN A 110 -4.41 8.43 -17.02
N SER A 111 -3.15 8.44 -17.45
CA SER A 111 -2.41 9.67 -17.70
C SER A 111 -3.09 10.37 -18.89
N HIS A 112 -3.80 11.46 -18.61
CA HIS A 112 -4.32 12.35 -19.64
C HIS A 112 -3.18 13.12 -20.34
#